data_AF-A0A0N1G7G9-F1
#
_entry.id   AF-A0A0N1G7G9-F1
#
_cell.length_a   1.000
_cell.length_b   1.000
_cell.length_c   1.000
_cell.angle_alpha   90.00
_cell.angle_beta   90.00
_cell.angle_gamma   90.00
#
_symmetry.space_group_name_H-M   'P 1'
#
loop_
_entity.id
_entity.type
_entity.pdbx_description
1 polymer ?
#
loop_
_entity_poly.entity_id
_entity_poly.type
_entity_poly.pdbx_seq_one_letter_code
_entity_poly.pdbx_strand_id
1 'polypeptide(L)'
;MEEAIGPDALVFDDTGFLKDGTASACVSRQYTGTAGKATNCQVGVSLHLASETASAAVNWRLFLPGTGRPRTAGGTIRCGPPQGCAR
;
A
#
# COMPACT_ATOMS: atom_id res chain seq x y z
N MET A 1 0.42 27.24 -20.18
CA MET A 1 0.83 25.89 -19.77
C MET A 1 1.81 26.10 -18.65
N GLU A 2 1.43 25.75 -17.43
CA GLU A 2 2.31 25.88 -16.27
C GLU A 2 3.44 24.85 -16.38
N GLU A 3 4.64 25.23 -15.96
CA GLU A 3 5.79 24.34 -15.94
C GLU A 3 5.58 23.29 -14.84
N ALA A 4 5.71 22.01 -15.19
CA ALA A 4 5.52 20.93 -14.22
C ALA A 4 6.72 20.85 -13.28
N ILE A 5 6.46 20.74 -11.98
CA ILE A 5 7.50 20.50 -10.96
C ILE A 5 8.06 19.08 -11.19
N GLY A 6 9.37 18.97 -11.42
CA GLY A 6 10.08 17.70 -11.54
C GLY A 6 10.42 17.09 -10.18
N PRO A 7 10.51 15.75 -10.06
CA PRO A 7 10.93 15.11 -8.82
C PRO A 7 12.45 15.05 -8.65
N ASP A 8 12.89 15.26 -7.41
CA ASP A 8 14.29 15.08 -6.98
C ASP A 8 14.52 13.69 -6.33
N ALA A 9 13.45 13.05 -5.86
CA ALA A 9 13.50 11.78 -5.13
C ALA A 9 12.30 10.86 -5.40
N LEU A 10 12.52 9.56 -5.20
CA LEU A 10 11.50 8.53 -5.17
C LEU A 10 11.34 8.05 -3.72
N VAL A 11 10.13 8.16 -3.17
CA VAL A 11 9.83 7.72 -1.80
C VAL A 11 8.94 6.49 -1.85
N PHE A 12 9.38 5.42 -1.18
CA PHE A 12 8.58 4.23 -0.95
C PHE A 12 8.06 4.23 0.47
N ASP A 13 6.75 4.08 0.62
CA ASP A 13 6.10 4.07 1.93
C ASP A 13 5.15 2.89 2.05
N ASP A 14 5.22 2.18 3.17
CA ASP A 14 4.33 1.08 3.51
C ASP A 14 3.20 1.53 4.46
N THR A 15 1.97 1.20 4.08
CA THR A 15 0.78 1.43 4.90
C THR A 15 0.15 0.09 5.26
N GLY A 16 -0.03 -0.19 6.55
CA GLY A 16 -0.72 -1.40 6.97
C GLY A 16 -2.20 -1.15 7.30
N PHE A 17 -3.04 -2.03 6.77
CA PHE A 17 -4.48 -2.07 7.02
C PHE A 17 -4.78 -3.22 7.96
N LEU A 18 -5.13 -2.92 9.21
CA LEU A 18 -5.47 -3.92 10.22
C LEU A 18 -6.65 -4.78 9.77
N LYS A 19 -6.55 -6.10 9.98
CA LYS A 19 -7.60 -7.08 9.63
C LYS A 19 -7.78 -8.11 10.72
N ASP A 20 -9.02 -8.38 11.07
CA ASP A 20 -9.42 -9.42 12.02
C ASP A 20 -10.21 -10.58 11.38
N GLY A 21 -10.78 -10.38 10.19
CA GLY A 21 -11.57 -11.37 9.46
C GLY A 21 -10.77 -12.36 8.61
N THR A 22 -11.41 -13.46 8.24
CA THR A 22 -10.82 -14.59 7.49
C THR A 22 -10.96 -14.48 5.97
N ALA A 23 -11.74 -13.51 5.47
CA ALA A 23 -12.08 -13.38 4.05
C ALA A 23 -11.21 -12.35 3.28
N SER A 24 -10.20 -11.77 3.93
CA SER A 24 -9.33 -10.78 3.30
C SER A 24 -8.11 -11.45 2.64
N ALA A 25 -7.91 -11.22 1.34
CA ALA A 25 -6.72 -11.68 0.63
C ALA A 25 -5.46 -10.97 1.14
N CYS A 26 -4.29 -11.59 0.98
CA CYS A 26 -2.99 -10.93 1.24
C CYS A 26 -2.81 -10.46 2.69
N VAL A 27 -3.54 -11.08 3.63
CA VAL A 27 -3.44 -10.82 5.07
C VAL A 27 -2.45 -11.79 5.68
N SER A 28 -1.56 -11.26 6.51
CA SER A 28 -0.74 -12.07 7.42
C SER A 28 -0.21 -11.22 8.58
N ARG A 29 0.41 -11.86 9.57
CA ARG A 29 1.14 -11.15 10.63
C ARG A 29 2.40 -10.50 10.06
N GLN A 30 2.36 -9.19 9.90
CA GLN A 30 3.43 -8.38 9.30
C GLN A 30 3.64 -7.13 10.12
N TYR A 31 4.85 -6.58 10.09
CA TYR A 31 5.10 -5.26 10.64
C TYR A 31 4.38 -4.22 9.80
N THR A 32 3.77 -3.24 10.46
CA THR A 32 3.20 -2.07 9.82
C THR A 32 3.55 -0.85 10.65
N GLY A 33 4.01 0.21 9.98
CA GLY A 33 4.21 1.51 10.61
C GLY A 33 2.95 2.03 11.30
N THR A 34 1.76 1.79 10.72
CA THR A 34 0.46 2.24 11.25
C THR A 34 0.16 1.72 12.66
N ALA A 35 0.59 0.49 12.98
CA ALA A 35 0.38 -0.10 14.31
C ALA A 35 1.64 -0.13 15.18
N GLY A 36 2.80 0.22 14.63
CA GLY A 36 4.10 0.17 15.31
C GLY A 36 4.52 -1.23 15.76
N LYS A 37 3.91 -2.29 15.22
CA LYS A 37 4.15 -3.68 15.62
C LYS A 37 3.79 -4.68 14.52
N ALA A 38 4.27 -5.91 14.68
CA ALA A 38 3.80 -7.04 13.89
C ALA A 38 2.37 -7.43 14.31
N THR A 39 1.43 -7.34 13.38
CA THR A 39 0.03 -7.68 13.61
C THR A 39 -0.62 -8.18 12.33
N ASN A 40 -1.82 -8.74 12.44
CA ASN A 40 -2.54 -9.22 11.27
C ASN A 40 -3.02 -8.03 10.43
N CYS A 41 -2.42 -7.85 9.26
CA CYS A 41 -2.73 -6.74 8.37
C CYS A 41 -2.48 -7.09 6.90
N GLN A 42 -3.12 -6.33 6.01
CA GLN A 42 -2.64 -6.17 4.63
C GLN A 42 -1.61 -5.04 4.64
N VAL A 43 -0.60 -5.10 3.79
CA VAL A 43 0.37 -4.02 3.63
C VAL A 43 0.30 -3.53 2.19
N GLY A 44 0.00 -2.25 2.01
CA GLY A 44 0.12 -1.55 0.73
C GLY A 44 1.46 -0.83 0.67
N VAL A 45 2.17 -0.93 -0.44
CA VAL A 45 3.38 -0.16 -0.71
C VAL A 45 3.05 0.88 -1.77
N SER A 46 3.34 2.13 -1.47
CA SER A 46 3.13 3.27 -2.35
C SER A 46 4.46 3.84 -2.84
N LEU A 47 4.44 4.40 -4.06
CA LEU A 47 5.54 5.15 -4.65
C LEU A 47 5.11 6.60 -4.81
N HIS A 48 5.91 7.50 -4.26
CA HIS A 48 5.73 8.94 -4.39
C HIS A 48 6.91 9.56 -5.15
N LEU A 49 6.59 10.48 -6.03
CA LEU A 49 7.53 11.43 -6.60
C LEU A 49 7.61 12.61 -5.65
N ALA A 50 8.81 12.95 -5.19
CA ALA A 50 9.02 14.04 -4.24
C ALA A 50 10.07 15.03 -4.75
N SER A 51 9.84 16.31 -4.49
CA SER A 51 10.80 17.41 -4.57
C SER A 51 10.83 18.14 -3.23
N GLU A 52 11.64 19.18 -3.12
CA GLU A 52 11.62 20.04 -1.93
C GLU A 52 10.24 20.66 -1.66
N THR A 53 9.50 20.99 -2.72
CA THR A 53 8.27 21.81 -2.64
C THR A 53 6.99 21.03 -2.89
N ALA A 54 7.07 19.79 -3.38
CA ALA A 54 5.91 18.99 -3.72
C ALA A 54 6.14 17.48 -3.51
N SER A 55 5.05 16.75 -3.30
CA SER A 55 5.05 15.29 -3.35
C SER A 55 3.75 14.78 -3.97
N ALA A 56 3.83 13.72 -4.75
CA ALA A 56 2.68 13.10 -5.40
C ALA A 56 2.80 11.57 -5.40
N ALA A 57 1.77 10.89 -4.89
CA ALA A 57 1.63 9.45 -5.02
C ALA A 57 1.34 9.08 -6.49
N VAL A 58 2.20 8.28 -7.10
CA VAL A 58 2.09 7.91 -8.52
C VAL A 58 1.79 6.43 -8.75
N ASN A 59 2.03 5.57 -7.77
CA ASN A 59 1.70 4.14 -7.88
C ASN A 59 1.49 3.51 -6.50
N TRP A 60 0.74 2.41 -6.46
CA TRP A 60 0.58 1.61 -5.24
C TRP A 60 0.28 0.15 -5.58
N ARG A 61 0.73 -0.78 -4.74
CA ARG A 61 0.41 -2.21 -4.81
C ARG A 61 0.26 -2.82 -3.42
N LEU A 62 -0.54 -3.88 -3.30
CA LEU A 62 -0.55 -4.70 -2.10
C LEU A 62 0.61 -5.70 -2.12
N PHE A 63 1.27 -5.81 -0.98
CA PHE A 63 2.21 -6.87 -0.72
C PHE A 63 1.46 -8.21 -0.58
N LEU A 64 1.93 -9.22 -1.30
CA LEU A 64 1.36 -10.57 -1.30
C LEU A 64 2.20 -11.47 -0.40
N PRO A 65 1.81 -11.70 0.87
CA PRO A 65 2.52 -12.64 1.72
C PRO A 65 2.36 -14.06 1.18
N GLY A 66 3.41 -14.88 1.27
CA GLY A 66 3.39 -16.26 0.77
C GLY A 66 2.29 -17.13 1.38
N THR A 67 1.82 -16.78 2.58
CA THR A 67 0.76 -17.49 3.33
C THR A 67 -0.67 -17.02 3.01
N GLY A 68 -0.83 -15.86 2.35
CA GLY A 68 -2.13 -15.22 2.08
C GLY A 68 -2.58 -15.27 0.61
N ARG A 69 -1.91 -16.09 -0.22
CA ARG A 69 -2.21 -16.24 -1.65
C ARG A 69 -3.59 -16.91 -1.83
N PRO A 70 -4.55 -16.28 -2.52
CA PRO A 70 -5.79 -16.97 -2.89
C PRO A 70 -5.46 -18.16 -3.82
N ARG A 71 -6.09 -19.31 -3.56
CA ARG A 71 -5.85 -20.57 -4.31
C ARG A 71 -6.27 -20.53 -5.78
N THR A 72 -6.89 -19.46 -6.27
CA THR A 72 -7.30 -19.30 -7.66
C THR A 72 -6.39 -18.32 -8.41
N ALA A 73 -5.49 -18.88 -9.20
CA ALA A 73 -4.70 -18.17 -10.19
C ALA A 73 -5.60 -17.78 -11.38
N GLY A 74 -5.68 -16.48 -11.72
CA GLY A 74 -6.27 -16.02 -12.98
C GLY A 74 -7.05 -14.71 -12.92
N GLY A 75 -7.43 -14.22 -11.74
CA GLY A 75 -8.16 -12.95 -11.60
C GLY A 75 -7.28 -11.83 -11.06
N THR A 76 -7.42 -10.62 -11.62
CA THR A 76 -6.89 -9.39 -11.01
C THR A 76 -7.43 -9.28 -9.60
N ILE A 77 -6.54 -9.20 -8.60
CA ILE A 77 -6.95 -8.93 -7.21
C ILE A 77 -7.47 -7.49 -7.19
N ARG A 78 -8.80 -7.32 -7.27
CA ARG A 78 -9.44 -6.03 -7.04
C ARG A 78 -9.50 -5.78 -5.55
N CYS A 79 -8.49 -5.09 -5.05
CA CYS A 79 -8.59 -4.43 -3.77
C CYS A 79 -9.18 -3.04 -4.00
N GLY A 80 -10.29 -2.75 -3.31
CA GLY A 80 -10.83 -1.40 -3.30
C GLY A 80 -9.79 -0.40 -2.79
N PRO A 81 -9.92 0.88 -3.16
CA PRO A 81 -9.03 1.92 -2.65
C PRO A 81 -9.01 1.88 -1.11
N PRO A 82 -7.87 2.24 -0.48
CA PRO A 82 -7.75 2.30 0.97
C PRO A 82 -8.87 3.16 1.54
N GLN A 83 -9.72 2.58 2.39
CA GLN A 83 -10.71 3.36 3.14
C GLN A 83 -9.97 4.10 4.26
N GLY A 84 -9.36 5.23 3.93
CA GLY A 84 -8.72 6.10 4.93
C GLY A 84 -7.35 6.63 4.56
N CYS A 85 -7.29 7.47 3.52
CA CYS A 85 -6.33 8.57 3.42
C CYS A 85 -6.83 9.56 2.35
N ALA A 86 -8.03 10.11 2.60
CA ALA A 86 -8.48 11.34 1.95
C ALA A 86 -8.45 12.44 3.01
N ARG A 87 -7.48 13.34 2.89
CA ARG A 87 -7.65 14.76 3.18
C ARG A 87 -7.11 15.53 2.00
#